data_AF-A0A401SPP5-F1
#
_entry.id   AF-A0A401SPP5-F1
#
_cell.length_a   1.000
_cell.length_b   1.000
_cell.length_c   1.000
_cell.angle_alpha   90.00
_cell.angle_beta   90.00
_cell.angle_gamma   90.00
#
_symmetry.space_group_name_H-M   'P 1'
#
loop_
_entity.id
_entity.type
_entity.pdbx_description
1 polymer ?
#
loop_
_entity_poly.entity_id
_entity_poly.type
_entity_poly.pdbx_seq_one_letter_code
_entity_poly.pdbx_strand_id
1 'polypeptide(L)'
;MFVCLVFWLIFGIVGVQIFGGTFFQCVDQNNDRLPISIVNNRSECNAYQDLGYQWVNPKINFDNVLAAYMALLQVATFEGWLEIMANAADTRGIDLQPEMGANPYSLFYFVAFIVIGTFFTLNLFIGIIIDNFNTMHKRSRKEGALVTVLTEDQRRFYGTLKRLFKTKPFKKIPTPKVLTLIELVCQAVKGPSLRKS
;
A
#
# COMPACT_ATOMS: atom_id res chain seq x y z
N MET A 1 0.68 13.22 4.45
CA MET A 1 1.80 12.73 5.28
C MET A 1 1.68 13.23 6.72
N PHE A 2 1.74 14.55 6.99
CA PHE A 2 1.61 15.08 8.36
C PHE A 2 0.35 14.59 9.11
N VAL A 3 -0.81 14.58 8.44
CA VAL A 3 -2.07 14.05 9.01
C VAL A 3 -1.93 12.59 9.43
N CYS A 4 -1.25 11.74 8.64
CA CYS A 4 -1.00 10.35 8.99
C CYS A 4 -0.08 10.23 10.20
N LEU A 5 0.97 11.05 10.28
CA LEU A 5 1.91 11.05 11.42
C LEU A 5 1.18 11.37 12.74
N VAL A 6 0.31 12.39 12.73
CA VAL A 6 -0.47 12.79 13.91
C VAL A 6 -1.50 11.74 14.29
N PHE A 7 -2.16 11.12 13.31
CA PHE A 7 -3.11 10.05 13.57
C PHE A 7 -2.42 8.79 14.13
N TRP A 8 -1.28 8.40 13.55
CA TRP A 8 -0.48 7.27 14.03
C TRP A 8 0.11 7.53 15.41
N LEU A 9 0.39 8.79 15.75
CA LEU A 9 0.85 9.19 17.08
C LEU A 9 -0.19 8.85 18.17
N ILE A 10 -1.48 9.08 17.91
CA ILE A 10 -2.55 8.75 18.87
C ILE A 10 -2.55 7.25 19.15
N PHE A 11 -2.51 6.43 18.09
CA PHE A 11 -2.42 4.98 18.23
C PHE A 11 -1.13 4.56 18.94
N GLY A 12 0.01 5.19 18.62
CA GLY A 12 1.28 4.93 19.29
C GLY A 12 1.21 5.20 20.79
N ILE A 13 0.63 6.32 21.23
CA ILE A 13 0.47 6.66 22.65
C ILE A 13 -0.45 5.65 23.35
N VAL A 14 -1.59 5.32 22.74
CA VAL A 14 -2.52 4.32 23.28
C VAL A 14 -1.84 2.94 23.36
N GLY A 15 -1.10 2.54 22.34
CA GLY A 15 -0.35 1.28 22.30
C GLY A 15 0.69 1.19 23.41
N VAL A 16 1.42 2.28 23.68
CA VAL A 16 2.39 2.33 24.81
C VAL A 16 1.69 2.13 26.16
N GLN A 17 0.49 2.69 26.34
CA GLN A 17 -0.27 2.51 27.60
C GLN A 17 -0.77 1.07 27.80
N ILE A 18 -1.11 0.37 26.71
CA ILE A 18 -1.65 -1.00 26.79
C ILE A 18 -0.53 -2.04 26.87
N PHE A 19 0.56 -1.85 26.10
CA PHE A 19 1.58 -2.86 25.84
C PHE A 19 2.98 -2.48 26.35
N GLY A 20 3.15 -1.30 26.94
CA GLY A 20 4.45 -0.85 27.43
C GLY A 20 5.01 -1.81 28.49
N GLY A 21 6.17 -2.39 28.23
CA GLY A 21 6.84 -3.31 29.15
C GLY A 21 6.24 -4.72 29.24
N THR A 22 5.24 -5.07 28.43
CA THR A 22 4.57 -6.39 28.49
C THR A 22 5.08 -7.40 27.46
N PHE A 23 5.91 -6.97 26.51
CA PHE A 23 6.43 -7.82 25.42
C PHE A 23 7.65 -8.65 25.81
N PHE A 24 8.15 -8.48 27.04
CA PHE A 24 9.30 -9.23 27.50
C PHE A 24 8.97 -10.73 27.66
N GLN A 25 9.97 -11.56 27.40
CA GLN A 25 9.86 -13.01 27.51
C GLN A 25 11.17 -13.62 27.99
N CYS A 26 11.06 -14.69 28.78
CA CYS A 26 12.17 -15.55 29.13
C CYS A 26 12.45 -16.53 27.98
N VAL A 27 13.69 -16.53 27.50
CA VAL A 27 14.19 -17.46 26.47
C VAL A 27 15.28 -18.36 27.04
N ASP A 28 15.43 -19.54 26.43
CA ASP A 28 16.50 -20.49 26.74
C ASP A 28 17.82 -20.14 26.01
N GLN A 29 18.81 -21.04 26.10
CA GLN A 29 20.10 -20.89 25.40
C GLN A 29 19.99 -20.94 23.87
N ASN A 30 18.92 -21.54 23.33
CA ASN A 30 18.65 -21.61 21.90
C ASN A 30 17.80 -20.43 21.41
N ASN A 31 17.47 -19.49 22.31
CA ASN A 31 16.61 -18.33 22.06
C ASN A 31 15.14 -18.72 21.81
N ASP A 32 14.71 -19.87 22.32
CA ASP A 32 13.33 -20.35 22.27
C ASP A 32 12.56 -19.87 23.52
N ARG A 33 11.31 -19.44 23.31
CA ARG A 33 10.43 -18.98 24.39
C ARG A 33 10.03 -20.14 25.30
N LEU A 34 10.28 -19.99 26.59
CA LEU A 34 9.90 -20.98 27.60
C LEU A 34 8.39 -20.93 27.92
N PRO A 35 7.76 -22.09 28.18
CA PRO A 35 6.37 -22.16 28.63
C PRO A 35 6.22 -21.71 30.09
N ILE A 36 5.02 -21.22 30.44
CA ILE A 36 4.70 -20.71 31.79
C ILE A 36 4.79 -21.77 32.90
N SER A 37 4.67 -23.04 32.55
CA SER A 37 4.83 -24.15 33.50
C SER A 37 6.24 -24.24 34.09
N ILE A 38 7.25 -23.67 33.42
CA ILE A 38 8.65 -23.66 33.88
C ILE A 38 8.98 -22.32 34.52
N VAL A 39 8.59 -21.21 33.89
CA VAL A 39 8.87 -19.84 34.34
C VAL A 39 7.62 -18.99 34.19
N ASN A 40 7.06 -18.49 35.28
CA ASN A 40 5.84 -17.69 35.28
C ASN A 40 6.10 -16.17 35.31
N ASN A 41 7.24 -15.73 35.85
CA ASN A 41 7.59 -14.31 35.98
C ASN A 41 9.08 -14.05 35.76
N ARG A 42 9.43 -12.76 35.65
CA ARG A 42 10.81 -12.31 35.46
C ARG A 42 11.75 -12.73 36.60
N SER A 43 11.27 -12.71 37.84
CA SER A 43 12.09 -13.07 39.01
C SER A 43 12.53 -14.54 38.95
N GLU A 44 11.64 -15.43 38.52
CA GLU A 44 11.94 -16.84 38.26
C GLU A 44 12.94 -16.99 37.10
N CYS A 45 12.75 -16.24 36.00
CA CYS A 45 13.71 -16.26 34.89
C CYS A 45 15.13 -15.87 35.37
N ASN A 46 15.23 -14.83 36.20
CA ASN A 46 16.50 -14.37 36.76
C ASN A 46 17.10 -15.36 37.76
N ALA A 47 16.28 -16.11 38.51
CA ALA A 47 16.76 -17.15 39.41
C ALA A 47 17.41 -18.33 38.66
N TYR A 48 16.97 -18.57 37.42
CA TYR A 48 17.53 -19.59 36.53
C TYR A 48 18.57 -19.03 35.53
N GLN A 49 19.11 -17.84 35.80
CA GLN A 49 20.13 -17.24 34.94
C GLN A 49 21.39 -18.11 34.82
N ASP A 50 21.74 -18.87 35.87
CA ASP A 50 22.86 -19.82 35.87
C ASP A 50 22.64 -21.00 34.89
N LEU A 51 21.39 -21.31 34.54
CA LEU A 51 21.04 -22.31 33.52
C LEU A 51 21.10 -21.72 32.09
N GLY A 52 21.43 -20.44 31.95
CA GLY A 52 21.51 -19.73 30.67
C GLY A 52 20.18 -19.16 30.19
N TYR A 53 19.18 -19.00 31.06
CA TYR A 53 17.92 -18.33 30.72
C TYR A 53 18.08 -16.82 30.72
N GLN A 54 17.43 -16.15 29.77
CA GLN A 54 17.55 -14.70 29.58
C GLN A 54 16.18 -14.05 29.45
N TRP A 55 15.98 -12.96 30.18
CA TRP A 55 14.78 -12.12 30.05
C TRP A 55 15.00 -11.07 28.96
N VAL A 56 14.46 -11.33 27.77
CA VAL A 56 14.73 -10.53 26.57
C VAL A 56 13.49 -9.78 26.09
N ASN A 57 13.72 -8.63 25.48
CA ASN A 57 12.69 -7.83 24.83
C ASN A 57 12.81 -7.95 23.31
N PRO A 58 11.72 -8.23 22.58
CA PRO A 58 11.71 -8.12 21.13
C PRO A 58 12.20 -6.74 20.65
N LYS A 59 12.89 -6.71 19.51
CA LYS A 59 13.42 -5.46 18.92
C LYS A 59 12.31 -4.46 18.57
N ILE A 60 11.14 -4.97 18.19
CA ILE A 60 9.96 -4.19 17.85
C ILE A 60 8.94 -4.38 18.96
N ASN A 61 8.66 -3.31 19.70
CA ASN A 61 7.83 -3.32 20.90
C ASN A 61 7.10 -1.97 21.07
N PHE A 62 6.39 -1.82 22.19
CA PHE A 62 5.59 -0.64 22.54
C PHE A 62 6.10 0.07 23.79
N ASP A 63 7.39 -0.03 24.13
CA ASP A 63 7.91 0.55 25.38
C ASP A 63 8.03 2.08 25.35
N ASN A 64 8.17 2.64 24.16
CA ASN A 64 8.19 4.07 23.94
C ASN A 64 7.48 4.41 22.63
N VAL A 65 7.09 5.68 22.49
CA VAL A 65 6.28 6.14 21.35
C VAL A 65 6.98 5.90 20.01
N LEU A 66 8.31 6.01 19.96
CA LEU A 66 9.07 5.79 18.73
C LEU A 66 9.10 4.30 18.34
N ALA A 67 9.35 3.40 19.29
CA ALA A 67 9.28 1.96 19.07
C ALA A 67 7.87 1.53 18.65
N ALA A 68 6.84 2.05 19.32
CA ALA A 68 5.44 1.85 18.94
C ALA A 68 5.17 2.34 17.51
N TYR A 69 5.77 3.46 17.10
CA TYR A 69 5.66 3.96 15.74
C TYR A 69 6.29 3.00 14.71
N MET A 70 7.45 2.40 15.03
CA MET A 70 8.07 1.38 14.17
C MET A 70 7.22 0.11 14.09
N ALA A 71 6.64 -0.32 15.21
CA ALA A 71 5.73 -1.47 15.25
C ALA A 71 4.48 -1.21 14.39
N LEU A 72 3.86 -0.04 14.55
CA LEU A 72 2.69 0.36 13.76
C LEU A 72 3.03 0.51 12.27
N LEU A 73 4.23 0.95 11.91
CA LEU A 73 4.69 0.98 10.53
C LEU A 73 4.76 -0.43 9.92
N GLN A 74 5.32 -1.41 10.64
CA GLN A 74 5.37 -2.81 10.19
C GLN A 74 3.98 -3.42 10.03
N VAL A 75 3.08 -3.13 10.98
CA VAL A 75 1.67 -3.52 10.88
C VAL A 75 1.00 -2.88 9.66
N ALA A 76 1.24 -1.58 9.40
CA ALA A 76 0.67 -0.88 8.27
C ALA A 76 1.17 -1.38 6.91
N THR A 77 2.41 -1.89 6.84
CA THR A 77 2.98 -2.49 5.62
C THR A 77 2.66 -3.98 5.48
N PHE A 78 2.02 -4.59 6.47
CA PHE A 78 1.77 -6.04 6.53
C PHE A 78 3.05 -6.89 6.43
N GLU A 79 4.16 -6.37 6.97
CA GLU A 79 5.46 -7.04 6.99
C GLU A 79 5.87 -7.22 8.46
N GLY A 80 6.11 -8.46 8.91
CA GLY A 80 6.43 -8.74 10.33
C GLY A 80 5.27 -8.52 11.32
N TRP A 81 4.08 -8.16 10.83
CA TRP A 81 2.91 -7.81 11.65
C TRP A 81 2.37 -8.98 12.51
N LEU A 82 2.49 -10.21 12.02
CA LEU A 82 2.00 -11.40 12.71
C LEU A 82 2.72 -11.60 14.04
N GLU A 83 4.05 -11.43 14.08
CA GLU A 83 4.84 -11.57 15.31
C GLU A 83 4.45 -10.51 16.35
N ILE A 84 4.24 -9.26 15.90
CA ILE A 84 3.80 -8.16 16.77
C ILE A 84 2.43 -8.46 17.38
N MET A 85 1.48 -8.92 16.55
CA MET A 85 0.13 -9.25 17.00
C MET A 85 0.09 -10.50 17.88
N ALA A 86 0.93 -11.50 17.62
CA ALA A 86 1.08 -12.68 18.45
C ALA A 86 1.66 -12.32 19.83
N ASN A 87 2.74 -11.54 19.85
CA ASN A 87 3.35 -11.07 21.11
C ASN A 87 2.34 -10.25 21.93
N ALA A 88 1.53 -9.41 21.29
CA ALA A 88 0.47 -8.66 21.95
C ALA A 88 -0.66 -9.54 22.49
N ALA A 89 -1.12 -10.52 21.71
CA ALA A 89 -2.15 -11.49 22.09
C ALA A 89 -1.74 -12.36 23.27
N ASP A 90 -0.43 -12.56 23.44
CA ASP A 90 0.10 -13.41 24.48
C ASP A 90 0.43 -12.66 25.79
N THR A 91 0.25 -11.34 25.81
CA THR A 91 0.55 -10.51 26.99
C THR A 91 -0.32 -10.87 28.19
N ARG A 92 0.29 -10.96 29.37
CA ARG A 92 -0.40 -11.16 30.66
C ARG A 92 -0.28 -9.97 31.62
N GLY A 93 0.82 -9.23 31.50
CA GLY A 93 1.14 -8.09 32.37
C GLY A 93 2.63 -7.79 32.34
N ILE A 94 3.04 -6.80 33.12
CA ILE A 94 4.46 -6.42 33.26
C ILE A 94 5.17 -7.50 34.10
N ASP A 95 6.38 -7.88 33.68
CA ASP A 95 7.23 -8.89 34.34
C ASP A 95 6.60 -10.30 34.46
N LEU A 96 5.54 -10.59 33.71
CA LEU A 96 4.92 -11.91 33.62
C LEU A 96 5.30 -12.60 32.31
N GLN A 97 5.58 -13.90 32.36
CA GLN A 97 5.85 -14.67 31.15
C GLN A 97 4.57 -14.71 30.29
N PRO A 98 4.66 -14.39 28.99
CA PRO A 98 3.51 -14.39 28.10
C PRO A 98 2.94 -15.80 27.92
N GLU A 99 1.63 -15.92 27.72
CA GLU A 99 0.91 -17.19 27.48
C GLU A 99 0.17 -17.13 26.15
N MET A 100 0.12 -18.23 25.41
CA MET A 100 -0.60 -18.25 24.14
C MET A 100 -2.07 -17.87 24.33
N GLY A 101 -2.48 -16.74 23.75
CA GLY A 101 -3.87 -16.28 23.79
C GLY A 101 -4.38 -15.78 25.15
N ALA A 102 -3.51 -15.36 26.06
CA ALA A 102 -3.93 -14.77 27.35
C ALA A 102 -4.73 -13.45 27.21
N ASN A 103 -4.42 -12.64 26.19
CA ASN A 103 -5.06 -11.35 25.95
C ASN A 103 -5.57 -11.26 24.50
N PRO A 104 -6.65 -11.99 24.16
CA PRO A 104 -7.22 -11.97 22.81
C PRO A 104 -7.80 -10.59 22.44
N TYR A 105 -8.13 -9.75 23.43
CA TYR A 105 -8.70 -8.42 23.22
C TYR A 105 -7.71 -7.45 22.56
N SER A 106 -6.40 -7.67 22.69
CA SER A 106 -5.36 -6.90 22.01
C SER A 106 -5.51 -6.90 20.48
N LEU A 107 -6.11 -7.94 19.89
CA LEU A 107 -6.36 -8.02 18.45
C LEU A 107 -7.32 -6.93 17.96
N PHE A 108 -8.30 -6.51 18.77
CA PHE A 108 -9.21 -5.42 18.42
C PHE A 108 -8.48 -4.10 18.21
N TYR A 109 -7.40 -3.85 18.95
CA TYR A 109 -6.57 -2.66 18.77
C TYR A 109 -5.91 -2.64 17.38
N PHE A 110 -5.31 -3.75 16.95
CA PHE A 110 -4.67 -3.83 15.63
C PHE A 110 -5.68 -3.82 14.49
N VAL A 111 -6.82 -4.49 14.63
CA VAL A 111 -7.90 -4.43 13.63
C VAL A 111 -8.41 -3.00 13.48
N ALA A 112 -8.64 -2.30 14.59
CA ALA A 112 -9.05 -0.89 14.56
C ALA A 112 -7.98 -0.01 13.89
N PHE A 113 -6.70 -0.21 14.21
CA PHE A 113 -5.60 0.51 13.57
C PHE A 113 -5.55 0.26 12.05
N ILE A 114 -5.70 -1.00 11.61
CA ILE A 114 -5.67 -1.35 10.18
C ILE A 114 -6.86 -0.73 9.45
N VAL A 115 -8.09 -0.89 9.95
CA VAL A 115 -9.30 -0.37 9.28
C VAL A 115 -9.27 1.16 9.22
N ILE A 116 -9.01 1.81 10.35
CA ILE A 116 -9.04 3.27 10.43
C ILE A 116 -7.81 3.86 9.71
N GLY A 117 -6.65 3.22 9.87
CA GLY A 117 -5.39 3.62 9.24
C GLY A 117 -5.43 3.49 7.71
N THR A 118 -5.97 2.40 7.17
CA THR A 118 -6.16 2.22 5.72
C THR A 118 -7.15 3.24 5.17
N PHE A 119 -8.25 3.51 5.88
CA PHE A 119 -9.20 4.55 5.47
C PHE A 119 -8.53 5.92 5.37
N PHE A 120 -7.76 6.36 6.38
CA PHE A 120 -7.11 7.66 6.34
C PHE A 120 -5.94 7.73 5.34
N THR A 121 -5.13 6.66 5.24
CA THR A 121 -3.97 6.65 4.34
C THR A 121 -4.40 6.59 2.87
N LEU A 122 -5.34 5.73 2.49
CA LEU A 122 -5.84 5.62 1.12
C LEU A 122 -6.59 6.88 0.70
N ASN A 123 -7.51 7.40 1.54
CA ASN A 123 -8.29 8.58 1.19
C ASN A 123 -7.41 9.83 1.03
N LEU A 124 -6.41 10.02 1.91
CA LEU A 124 -5.49 11.14 1.79
C LEU A 124 -4.55 10.97 0.59
N PHE A 125 -4.07 9.76 0.33
CA PHE A 125 -3.16 9.48 -0.79
C PHE A 125 -3.84 9.73 -2.14
N ILE A 126 -5.07 9.21 -2.31
CA ILE A 126 -5.89 9.45 -3.50
C ILE A 126 -6.17 10.95 -3.66
N GLY A 127 -6.49 11.65 -2.57
CA GLY A 127 -6.69 13.11 -2.59
C GLY A 127 -5.48 13.89 -3.09
N ILE A 128 -4.27 13.57 -2.60
CA ILE A 128 -3.02 14.21 -3.04
C ILE A 128 -2.73 13.89 -4.51
N ILE A 129 -2.89 12.64 -4.93
CA ILE A 129 -2.66 12.23 -6.33
C ILE A 129 -3.61 12.98 -7.27
N ILE A 130 -4.90 13.01 -6.94
CA ILE A 130 -5.90 13.69 -7.76
C ILE A 130 -5.63 15.19 -7.82
N ASP A 131 -5.32 15.82 -6.69
CA ASP A 131 -5.02 17.26 -6.67
C ASP A 131 -3.75 17.60 -7.45
N ASN A 132 -2.71 16.77 -7.32
CA ASN A 132 -1.49 16.91 -8.11
C ASN A 132 -1.77 16.73 -9.61
N PHE A 133 -2.56 15.72 -9.99
CA PHE A 133 -2.94 15.48 -11.38
C PHE A 133 -3.80 16.61 -11.95
N ASN A 134 -4.73 17.14 -11.16
CA ASN A 134 -5.54 18.31 -11.51
C ASN A 134 -4.67 19.57 -11.65
N THR A 135 -3.66 19.74 -10.80
CA THR A 135 -2.71 20.85 -10.88
C THR A 135 -1.83 20.75 -12.13
N MET A 136 -1.34 19.55 -12.46
CA MET A 136 -0.65 19.31 -13.74
C MET A 136 -1.57 19.63 -14.93
N HIS A 137 -2.82 19.16 -14.90
CA HIS A 137 -3.80 19.46 -15.95
C HIS A 137 -4.05 20.96 -16.12
N LYS A 138 -4.10 21.73 -15.03
CA LYS A 138 -4.28 23.20 -15.06
C LYS A 138 -3.05 23.93 -15.61
N ARG A 139 -1.83 23.50 -15.25
CA ARG A 139 -0.57 24.09 -15.75
C ARG A 139 -0.37 23.81 -17.25
N SER A 140 -0.77 22.62 -17.70
CA SER A 140 -0.75 22.20 -19.10
C SER A 140 -1.94 22.76 -19.87
N ARG A 141 -1.96 24.09 -20.09
CA ARG A 141 -3.00 24.80 -20.87
C ARG A 141 -3.46 23.99 -22.08
N LYS A 142 -4.67 23.42 -21.99
CA LYS A 142 -5.46 22.76 -23.05
C LYS A 142 -4.95 21.42 -23.63
N GLU A 143 -3.79 20.89 -23.24
CA GLU A 143 -3.25 19.64 -23.82
C GLU A 143 -3.52 18.37 -22.98
N GLY A 144 -3.91 18.52 -21.71
CA GLY A 144 -4.24 17.42 -20.81
C GLY A 144 -3.02 16.90 -20.03
N ALA A 145 -3.25 16.35 -18.83
CA ALA A 145 -2.19 15.93 -17.90
C ALA A 145 -1.23 14.88 -18.47
N LEU A 146 -1.70 14.03 -19.39
CA LEU A 146 -0.89 13.01 -20.09
C LEU A 146 0.27 13.64 -20.89
N VAL A 147 0.04 14.81 -21.50
CA VAL A 147 1.03 15.49 -22.34
C VAL A 147 2.20 16.06 -21.55
N THR A 148 1.99 16.30 -20.25
CA THR A 148 3.04 16.74 -19.33
C THR A 148 4.00 15.63 -18.90
N VAL A 149 3.59 14.37 -19.00
CA VAL A 149 4.41 13.19 -18.61
C VAL A 149 5.20 12.63 -19.80
N LEU A 150 4.76 12.95 -21.02
CA LEU A 150 5.42 12.53 -22.26
C LEU A 150 6.74 13.28 -22.48
N THR A 151 7.76 12.58 -22.98
CA THR A 151 8.99 13.23 -23.46
C THR A 151 8.71 14.07 -24.71
N GLU A 152 9.61 15.00 -25.06
CA GLU A 152 9.38 15.90 -26.21
C GLU A 152 9.09 15.15 -27.52
N ASP A 153 9.82 14.07 -27.79
CA ASP A 153 9.62 13.26 -29.01
C ASP A 153 8.26 12.56 -29.01
N GLN A 154 7.86 12.00 -27.87
CA GLN A 154 6.56 11.33 -27.72
C GLN A 154 5.40 12.34 -27.83
N ARG A 155 5.59 13.57 -27.33
CA ARG A 155 4.62 14.66 -27.47
C ARG A 155 4.43 15.09 -28.93
N ARG A 156 5.54 15.19 -29.69
CA ARG A 156 5.48 15.47 -31.15
C ARG A 156 4.76 14.36 -31.90
N PHE A 157 5.09 13.10 -31.61
CA PHE A 157 4.43 11.94 -32.22
C PHE A 157 2.93 11.88 -31.91
N TYR A 158 2.56 12.03 -30.63
CA TYR A 158 1.16 12.07 -30.19
C TYR A 158 0.38 13.21 -30.87
N GLY A 159 0.99 14.39 -31.02
CA GLY A 159 0.41 15.51 -31.77
C GLY A 159 0.10 15.17 -33.23
N THR A 160 1.00 14.45 -33.90
CA THR A 160 0.81 13.99 -35.29
C THR A 160 -0.31 12.96 -35.39
N LEU A 161 -0.32 11.95 -34.52
CA LEU A 161 -1.42 10.95 -34.44
C LEU A 161 -2.78 11.61 -34.22
N LYS A 162 -2.86 12.55 -33.27
CA LYS A 162 -4.11 13.26 -32.96
C LYS A 162 -4.62 14.08 -34.15
N ARG A 163 -3.72 14.65 -34.96
CA ARG A 163 -4.09 15.36 -36.20
C ARG A 163 -4.60 14.37 -37.25
N LEU A 164 -3.90 13.26 -37.47
CA LEU A 164 -4.28 12.21 -38.42
C LEU A 164 -5.69 11.67 -38.14
N PHE A 165 -6.01 11.37 -36.87
CA PHE A 165 -7.34 10.90 -36.47
C PHE A 165 -8.45 11.96 -36.62
N LYS A 166 -8.13 13.27 -36.56
CA LYS A 166 -9.11 14.34 -36.76
C LYS A 166 -9.34 14.67 -38.23
N THR A 167 -8.36 14.43 -39.10
CA THR A 167 -8.53 14.63 -40.55
C THR A 167 -9.42 13.54 -41.14
N LYS A 168 -10.50 13.95 -41.81
CA LYS A 168 -11.28 13.02 -42.63
C LYS A 168 -10.45 12.61 -43.85
N PRO A 169 -10.42 11.31 -44.23
CA PRO A 169 -9.72 10.87 -45.43
C PRO A 169 -10.28 11.57 -46.67
N PHE A 170 -9.40 11.85 -47.64
CA PHE A 170 -9.72 12.63 -48.84
C PHE A 170 -10.83 11.98 -49.69
N LYS A 171 -11.58 12.85 -50.37
CA LYS A 171 -12.81 12.56 -51.13
C LYS A 171 -12.57 11.52 -52.24
N LYS A 172 -13.60 10.70 -52.53
CA LYS A 172 -13.65 9.65 -53.58
C LYS A 172 -12.82 10.03 -54.81
N ILE A 173 -11.92 9.14 -55.22
CA ILE A 173 -11.16 9.23 -56.48
C ILE A 173 -12.18 9.55 -57.61
N PRO A 174 -11.97 10.62 -58.40
CA PRO A 174 -12.89 10.95 -59.49
C PRO A 174 -12.97 9.74 -60.42
N THR A 175 -14.19 9.28 -60.67
CA THR A 175 -14.42 8.19 -61.62
C THR A 175 -13.97 8.65 -63.01
N PRO A 176 -13.16 7.84 -63.73
CA PRO A 176 -12.71 8.21 -65.06
C PRO A 176 -13.93 8.41 -65.97
N LYS A 177 -14.00 9.55 -66.66
CA LYS A 177 -15.15 9.92 -67.52
C LYS A 177 -15.17 9.20 -68.88
N VAL A 178 -14.24 8.28 -69.11
CA VAL A 178 -14.08 7.59 -70.39
C VAL A 178 -14.26 6.10 -70.16
N LEU A 179 -15.17 5.50 -70.94
CA LEU A 179 -15.52 4.09 -70.97
C LEU A 179 -14.32 3.24 -71.42
N THR A 180 -13.35 3.06 -70.52
CA THR A 180 -12.14 2.27 -70.72
C THR A 180 -12.16 1.11 -69.73
N LEU A 181 -11.41 0.04 -70.03
CA LEU A 181 -11.17 -1.11 -69.14
C LEU A 181 -10.93 -0.71 -67.66
N ILE A 182 -10.38 0.49 -67.43
CA ILE A 182 -10.13 1.09 -66.12
C ILE A 182 -11.42 1.33 -65.30
N GLU A 183 -12.55 1.73 -65.91
CA GLU A 183 -13.84 1.87 -65.20
C GLU A 183 -14.38 0.52 -64.72
N LEU A 184 -14.34 -0.50 -65.58
CA LEU A 184 -14.77 -1.87 -65.25
C LEU A 184 -13.93 -2.45 -64.12
N VAL A 185 -12.61 -2.25 -64.15
CA VAL A 185 -11.70 -2.65 -63.06
C VAL A 185 -12.03 -1.87 -61.78
N CYS A 186 -12.29 -0.56 -61.86
CA CYS A 186 -12.67 0.24 -60.70
C CYS A 186 -14.03 -0.13 -60.09
N GLN A 187 -15.00 -0.56 -60.91
CA GLN A 187 -16.29 -1.09 -60.44
C GLN A 187 -16.15 -2.49 -59.82
N ALA A 188 -15.31 -3.35 -60.41
CA ALA A 188 -15.02 -4.69 -59.89
C ALA A 188 -14.28 -4.64 -58.54
N VAL A 189 -13.31 -3.72 -58.38
CA VAL A 189 -12.53 -3.56 -57.13
C VAL A 189 -13.37 -2.95 -55.99
N LYS A 190 -14.40 -2.15 -56.30
CA LYS A 190 -15.20 -1.46 -55.25
C LYS A 190 -16.14 -2.37 -54.46
N GLY A 191 -16.40 -3.60 -54.90
CA GLY A 191 -17.26 -4.56 -54.21
C GLY A 191 -18.70 -4.06 -53.96
N PRO A 192 -19.63 -4.92 -53.51
CA PRO A 192 -21.07 -4.60 -53.44
C PRO A 192 -21.49 -3.66 -52.29
N SER A 193 -20.56 -2.99 -51.58
CA SER A 193 -20.84 -2.38 -50.27
C SER A 193 -21.28 -0.90 -50.30
N LEU A 194 -21.55 -0.31 -51.46
CA LEU A 194 -22.05 1.07 -51.55
C LEU A 194 -23.34 1.19 -52.38
N ARG A 195 -24.32 0.34 -52.07
CA ARG A 195 -25.72 0.52 -52.48
C ARG A 195 -26.63 0.48 -51.26
N LYS A 196 -26.42 1.35 -50.27
CA LYS A 196 -27.43 1.76 -49.27
C LYS A 196 -27.10 3.18 -48.77
N SER A 197 -28.14 4.02 -48.77
CA SER A 197 -28.22 5.44 -48.39
C SER A 197 -27.65 6.44 -49.40
#